data_AF-A0A7C4ZNJ9-F1
#
_entry.id   AF-A0A7C4ZNJ9-F1
#
_cell.length_a   1.000
_cell.length_b   1.000
_cell.length_c   1.000
_cell.angle_alpha   90.00
_cell.angle_beta   90.00
_cell.angle_gamma   90.00
#
_symmetry.space_group_name_H-M   'P 1'
#
loop_
_entity.id
_entity.type
_entity.pdbx_description
1 polymer ?
#
loop_
_entity_poly.entity_id
_entity_poly.type
_entity_poly.pdbx_seq_one_letter_code
_entity_poly.pdbx_strand_id
1 'polypeptide(L)'
;MGVQWFRHPPFSRACWYPDGVGARREYWWVPGVLPLPEQTERPYHEFGNMYALWLYAERCSAWPRVLSAYGDLKRVFQEFRRSGWELDGSKGDLYANRYIASLIAFEKIAARAGDAATASEAASEAKKARSQLALWWRRSASNAELRQFGGVAELDKFIGAGDGLFFRVEPHNSKVALFRDLTPEVASWVRADAPEAVKKVCGVFQALCPTWHLMGEERQVHYGENYVDPPDFALGAFKAKAWLENTRLPKLLDFVDIPFCKGDLTYVEKLAIALESGRPSRMQLASSKQLRD
;
A
#
# COMPACT_ATOMS: atom_id res chain seq x y z
N MET A 1 -18.78 11.67 -11.73
CA MET A 1 -17.95 10.43 -11.72
C MET A 1 -18.27 9.44 -12.84
N GLY A 2 -19.49 9.41 -13.43
CA GLY A 2 -19.84 8.41 -14.45
C GLY A 2 -18.93 8.38 -15.68
N VAL A 3 -18.57 9.55 -16.24
CA VAL A 3 -17.75 9.65 -17.46
C VAL A 3 -16.32 9.14 -17.26
N GLN A 4 -15.73 9.36 -16.07
CA GLN A 4 -14.34 8.98 -15.80
C GLN A 4 -14.15 7.46 -15.76
N TRP A 5 -15.14 6.71 -15.27
CA TRP A 5 -15.10 5.24 -15.27
C TRP A 5 -14.97 4.66 -16.69
N PHE A 6 -15.63 5.26 -17.68
CA PHE A 6 -15.58 4.78 -19.06
C PHE A 6 -14.36 5.28 -19.83
N ARG A 7 -13.89 6.50 -19.54
CA ARG A 7 -12.69 7.06 -20.20
C ARG A 7 -11.39 6.49 -19.62
N HIS A 8 -11.37 6.26 -18.32
CA HIS A 8 -10.23 5.76 -17.56
C HIS A 8 -10.66 4.56 -16.70
N PRO A 9 -11.06 3.44 -17.33
CA PRO A 9 -11.49 2.27 -16.58
C PRO A 9 -10.32 1.75 -15.74
N PRO A 10 -10.51 1.54 -14.43
CA PRO A 10 -9.43 1.20 -13.49
C PRO A 10 -8.80 -0.18 -13.75
N PHE A 11 -9.35 -0.96 -14.67
CA PHE A 11 -8.92 -2.28 -15.06
C PHE A 11 -8.34 -2.30 -16.49
N SER A 12 -7.94 -1.14 -17.03
CA SER A 12 -7.22 -1.06 -18.30
C SER A 12 -6.04 -0.10 -18.22
N ARG A 13 -5.14 -0.16 -19.21
CA ARG A 13 -4.01 0.77 -19.35
C ARG A 13 -4.44 2.24 -19.35
N ALA A 14 -5.68 2.54 -19.72
CA ALA A 14 -6.23 3.90 -19.71
C ALA A 14 -6.55 4.42 -18.30
N CYS A 15 -6.42 3.62 -17.24
CA CYS A 15 -6.57 4.10 -15.86
C CYS A 15 -5.53 5.15 -15.45
N TRP A 16 -4.40 5.16 -16.15
CA TRP A 16 -3.29 6.07 -15.90
C TRP A 16 -3.53 7.41 -16.58
N TYR A 17 -3.33 8.49 -15.81
CA TYR A 17 -3.36 9.85 -16.34
C TYR A 17 -1.94 10.25 -16.75
N PRO A 18 -1.74 10.91 -17.90
CA PRO A 18 -0.43 11.45 -18.24
C PRO A 18 0.01 12.53 -17.23
N ASP A 19 1.30 12.55 -16.87
CA ASP A 19 1.84 13.46 -15.84
C ASP A 19 1.64 14.95 -16.15
N GLY A 20 1.50 15.32 -17.43
CA GLY A 20 1.24 16.68 -17.88
C GLY A 20 -0.24 17.10 -17.95
N VAL A 21 -1.17 16.24 -17.54
CA VAL A 21 -2.62 16.48 -17.66
C VAL A 21 -3.24 16.78 -16.31
N GLY A 22 -4.05 17.83 -16.25
CA GLY A 22 -4.80 18.23 -15.07
C GLY A 22 -4.31 19.54 -14.46
N ALA A 23 -4.96 19.97 -13.38
CA ALA A 23 -4.57 21.16 -12.65
C ALA A 23 -3.53 20.78 -11.57
N ARG A 24 -2.45 21.56 -11.48
CA ARG A 24 -1.50 21.42 -10.38
C ARG A 24 -2.15 21.81 -9.04
N ARG A 25 -1.71 21.19 -7.95
CA ARG A 25 -2.37 21.27 -6.62
C ARG A 25 -1.56 22.02 -5.56
N GLU A 26 -0.44 22.63 -5.93
CA GLU A 26 0.38 23.38 -4.99
C GLU A 26 -0.39 24.56 -4.38
N TYR A 27 -0.04 24.89 -3.14
CA TYR A 27 -0.63 26.05 -2.46
C TYR A 27 -0.25 27.36 -3.16
N TRP A 28 0.98 27.41 -3.68
CA TRP A 28 1.59 28.56 -4.31
C TRP A 28 1.77 28.35 -5.81
N TRP A 29 1.83 29.44 -6.55
CA TRP A 29 2.14 29.38 -7.97
C TRP A 29 3.58 28.88 -8.16
N VAL A 30 3.74 27.84 -8.98
CA VAL A 30 5.05 27.32 -9.37
C VAL A 30 5.18 27.50 -10.89
N PRO A 31 6.25 28.15 -11.38
CA PRO A 31 6.49 28.30 -12.81
C PRO A 31 6.42 26.96 -13.55
N GLY A 32 5.84 26.96 -14.76
CA GLY A 32 5.68 25.75 -15.58
C GLY A 32 6.95 25.30 -16.32
N VAL A 33 8.12 25.88 -16.00
CA VAL A 33 9.38 25.66 -16.73
C VAL A 33 10.28 24.59 -16.13
N LEU A 34 9.92 24.02 -14.97
CA LEU A 34 10.67 22.90 -14.42
C LEU A 34 10.16 21.61 -15.07
N PRO A 35 10.95 20.93 -15.92
CA PRO A 35 10.57 19.61 -16.40
C PRO A 35 10.39 18.71 -15.19
N LEU A 36 9.23 18.05 -15.09
CA LEU A 36 9.10 16.94 -14.16
C LEU A 36 10.07 15.86 -14.66
N PRO A 37 10.95 15.31 -13.80
CA PRO A 37 11.73 14.14 -14.15
C PRO A 37 10.78 13.06 -14.67
N GLU A 38 11.19 12.35 -15.72
CA GLU A 38 10.44 11.21 -16.21
C GLU A 38 10.26 10.20 -15.08
N GLN A 39 9.03 9.73 -14.83
CA GLN A 39 8.82 8.69 -13.83
C GLN A 39 9.57 7.42 -14.27
N THR A 40 10.60 7.08 -13.51
CA THR A 40 11.39 5.84 -13.73
C THR A 40 10.64 4.60 -13.26
N GLU A 41 9.65 4.76 -12.37
CA GLU A 41 8.87 3.65 -11.83
C GLU A 41 7.88 3.12 -12.88
N ARG A 42 8.08 1.86 -13.29
CA ARG A 42 7.19 1.21 -14.26
C ARG A 42 5.78 1.08 -13.67
N PRO A 43 4.72 1.36 -14.45
CA PRO A 43 3.36 1.12 -14.00
C PRO A 43 3.14 -0.35 -13.64
N TYR A 44 2.50 -0.60 -12.50
CA TYR A 44 2.08 -1.94 -12.12
C TYR A 44 0.95 -2.45 -13.04
N HIS A 45 0.74 -3.77 -13.07
CA HIS A 45 -0.32 -4.42 -13.85
C HIS A 45 -1.70 -4.00 -13.34
N GLU A 46 -2.64 -3.70 -14.23
CA GLU A 46 -3.97 -3.11 -13.93
C GLU A 46 -4.77 -3.90 -12.89
N PHE A 47 -4.54 -5.21 -12.81
CA PHE A 47 -5.06 -6.08 -11.76
C PHE A 47 -4.78 -5.56 -10.34
N GLY A 48 -3.70 -4.80 -10.12
CA GLY A 48 -3.38 -4.11 -8.88
C GLY A 48 -4.41 -3.07 -8.42
N ASN A 49 -5.48 -2.80 -9.20
CA ASN A 49 -6.57 -1.89 -8.84
C ASN A 49 -7.83 -2.59 -8.30
N MET A 50 -7.89 -3.92 -8.26
CA MET A 50 -9.09 -4.65 -7.81
C MET A 50 -9.50 -4.33 -6.37
N TYR A 51 -8.55 -4.06 -5.48
CA TYR A 51 -8.87 -3.65 -4.11
C TYR A 51 -9.62 -2.31 -4.06
N ALA A 52 -9.16 -1.32 -4.83
CA ALA A 52 -9.85 -0.02 -4.93
C ALA A 52 -11.25 -0.17 -5.55
N LEU A 53 -11.40 -1.05 -6.54
CA LEU A 53 -12.69 -1.38 -7.14
C LEU A 53 -13.68 -1.99 -6.15
N TRP A 54 -13.22 -2.95 -5.34
CA TRP A 54 -14.04 -3.56 -4.30
C TRP A 54 -14.46 -2.52 -3.26
N LEU A 55 -13.53 -1.68 -2.77
CA LEU A 55 -13.86 -0.60 -1.84
C LEU A 55 -14.86 0.40 -2.44
N TYR A 56 -14.70 0.77 -3.71
CA TYR A 56 -15.65 1.64 -4.41
C TYR A 56 -17.05 1.02 -4.46
N ALA A 57 -17.13 -0.28 -4.77
CA ALA A 57 -18.39 -1.00 -4.78
C ALA A 57 -19.09 -1.00 -3.41
N GLU A 58 -18.35 -1.31 -2.35
CA GLU A 58 -18.87 -1.41 -0.99
C GLU A 58 -19.23 -0.06 -0.38
N ARG A 59 -18.35 0.93 -0.53
CA ARG A 59 -18.47 2.22 0.19
C ARG A 59 -19.33 3.22 -0.56
N CYS A 60 -19.46 3.09 -1.88
CA CYS A 60 -20.23 4.01 -2.71
C CYS A 60 -21.47 3.35 -3.34
N SER A 61 -21.87 2.17 -2.86
CA SER A 61 -22.99 1.38 -3.40
C SER A 61 -22.89 1.17 -4.92
N ALA A 62 -21.66 1.05 -5.44
CA ALA A 62 -21.37 0.99 -6.87
C ALA A 62 -21.31 -0.45 -7.42
N TRP A 63 -21.82 -1.43 -6.65
CA TRP A 63 -21.88 -2.84 -7.04
C TRP A 63 -22.47 -3.09 -8.44
N PRO A 64 -23.61 -2.49 -8.84
CA PRO A 64 -24.15 -2.70 -10.19
C PRO A 64 -23.15 -2.35 -11.29
N ARG A 65 -22.36 -1.28 -11.11
CA ARG A 65 -21.34 -0.86 -12.08
C ARG A 65 -20.17 -1.85 -12.12
N VAL A 66 -19.66 -2.26 -10.95
CA VAL A 66 -18.54 -3.21 -10.89
C VAL A 66 -18.94 -4.56 -11.50
N LEU A 67 -20.14 -5.06 -11.19
CA LEU A 67 -20.65 -6.31 -11.75
C LEU A 67 -20.91 -6.22 -13.26
N SER A 68 -21.37 -5.06 -13.75
CA SER A 68 -21.53 -4.85 -15.21
C SER A 68 -20.21 -4.95 -15.98
N ALA A 69 -19.07 -4.67 -15.32
CA ALA A 69 -17.74 -4.79 -15.89
C ALA A 69 -17.07 -6.15 -15.60
N TYR A 70 -17.76 -7.10 -14.96
CA TYR A 70 -17.14 -8.32 -14.45
C TYR A 70 -16.40 -9.13 -15.53
N GLY A 71 -16.93 -9.20 -16.76
CA GLY A 71 -16.24 -9.86 -17.87
C GLY A 71 -14.84 -9.28 -18.16
N ASP A 72 -14.71 -7.95 -18.11
CA ASP A 72 -13.42 -7.28 -18.26
C ASP A 72 -12.50 -7.54 -17.06
N LEU A 73 -13.04 -7.48 -15.84
CA LEU A 73 -12.26 -7.76 -14.62
C LEU A 73 -11.70 -9.19 -14.63
N LYS A 74 -12.51 -10.17 -15.06
CA LYS A 74 -12.10 -11.57 -15.23
C LYS A 74 -11.03 -11.71 -16.30
N ARG A 75 -11.14 -11.02 -17.43
CA ARG A 75 -10.09 -11.01 -18.46
C ARG A 75 -8.77 -10.50 -17.89
N VAL A 76 -8.79 -9.37 -17.17
CA VAL A 76 -7.59 -8.75 -16.55
C VAL A 76 -6.96 -9.65 -15.50
N PHE A 77 -7.76 -10.39 -14.72
CA PHE A 77 -7.24 -11.42 -13.83
C PHE A 77 -6.52 -12.53 -14.61
N GLN A 78 -7.10 -13.05 -15.68
CA GLN A 78 -6.44 -14.10 -16.47
C GLN A 78 -5.17 -13.59 -17.18
N GLU A 79 -5.14 -12.34 -17.62
CA GLU A 79 -3.91 -11.69 -18.15
C GLU A 79 -2.83 -11.56 -17.07
N PHE A 80 -3.21 -11.14 -15.85
CA PHE A 80 -2.31 -11.09 -14.71
C PHE A 80 -1.69 -12.46 -14.40
N ARG A 81 -2.51 -13.52 -14.40
CA ARG A 81 -2.00 -14.89 -14.21
C ARG A 81 -1.00 -15.31 -15.30
N ARG A 82 -1.29 -14.99 -16.56
CA ARG A 82 -0.38 -15.28 -17.69
C ARG A 82 0.93 -14.49 -17.63
N SER A 83 0.97 -13.38 -16.90
CA SER A 83 2.23 -12.66 -16.64
C SER A 83 3.23 -13.48 -15.83
N GLY A 84 2.77 -14.54 -15.15
CA GLY A 84 3.60 -15.40 -14.31
C GLY A 84 4.04 -14.74 -13.02
N TRP A 85 3.35 -13.68 -12.58
CA TRP A 85 3.66 -13.04 -11.30
C TRP A 85 3.49 -14.02 -10.14
N GLU A 86 4.56 -14.21 -9.37
CA GLU A 86 4.55 -14.94 -8.12
C GLU A 86 5.44 -14.20 -7.12
N LEU A 87 4.99 -14.06 -5.87
CA LEU A 87 5.80 -13.46 -4.83
C LEU A 87 6.91 -14.44 -4.41
N ASP A 88 8.17 -14.03 -4.61
CA ASP A 88 9.33 -14.74 -4.09
C ASP A 88 9.70 -14.18 -2.70
N GLY A 89 9.42 -14.96 -1.64
CA GLY A 89 9.71 -14.58 -0.26
C GLY A 89 11.20 -14.39 0.06
N SER A 90 12.12 -14.75 -0.84
CA SER A 90 13.57 -14.50 -0.74
C SER A 90 14.03 -13.20 -1.40
N LYS A 91 13.20 -12.62 -2.29
CA LYS A 91 13.48 -11.35 -2.99
C LYS A 91 12.57 -10.22 -2.54
N GLY A 92 11.29 -10.51 -2.32
CA GLY A 92 10.26 -9.48 -2.13
C GLY A 92 9.81 -8.87 -3.46
N ASP A 93 8.80 -8.01 -3.40
CA ASP A 93 8.24 -7.32 -4.58
C ASP A 93 7.64 -5.98 -4.13
N LEU A 94 7.90 -4.92 -4.89
CA LEU A 94 7.45 -3.56 -4.58
C LEU A 94 5.91 -3.43 -4.48
N TYR A 95 5.19 -4.25 -5.22
CA TYR A 95 3.73 -4.26 -5.34
C TYR A 95 3.09 -5.50 -4.70
N ALA A 96 3.82 -6.27 -3.88
CA ALA A 96 3.31 -7.49 -3.26
C ALA A 96 1.99 -7.27 -2.52
N ASN A 97 1.95 -6.28 -1.62
CA ASN A 97 0.76 -5.97 -0.83
C ASN A 97 -0.43 -5.62 -1.73
N ARG A 98 -0.18 -4.85 -2.80
CA ARG A 98 -1.18 -4.45 -3.79
C ARG A 98 -1.78 -5.66 -4.48
N TYR A 99 -0.96 -6.55 -5.05
CA TYR A 99 -1.45 -7.71 -5.77
C TYR A 99 -2.14 -8.72 -4.85
N ILE A 100 -1.63 -8.94 -3.64
CA ILE A 100 -2.29 -9.80 -2.65
C ILE A 100 -3.66 -9.21 -2.27
N ALA A 101 -3.73 -7.91 -1.97
CA ALA A 101 -4.99 -7.25 -1.68
C ALA A 101 -5.97 -7.33 -2.87
N SER A 102 -5.48 -7.20 -4.09
CA SER A 102 -6.26 -7.37 -5.30
C SER A 102 -6.80 -8.80 -5.49
N LEU A 103 -6.01 -9.83 -5.18
CA LEU A 103 -6.48 -11.22 -5.21
C LEU A 103 -7.62 -11.45 -4.21
N ILE A 104 -7.45 -10.96 -2.97
CA ILE A 104 -8.50 -11.02 -1.92
C ILE A 104 -9.76 -10.28 -2.37
N ALA A 105 -9.61 -9.09 -2.95
CA ALA A 105 -10.75 -8.30 -3.43
C ALA A 105 -11.44 -8.98 -4.63
N PHE A 106 -10.66 -9.53 -5.55
CA PHE A 106 -11.19 -10.17 -6.75
C PHE A 106 -11.93 -11.47 -6.42
N GLU A 107 -11.48 -12.25 -5.44
CA GLU A 107 -12.24 -13.37 -4.87
C GLU A 107 -13.66 -12.92 -4.48
N LYS A 108 -13.77 -11.83 -3.70
CA LYS A 108 -15.07 -11.28 -3.25
C LYS A 108 -15.92 -10.79 -4.41
N ILE A 109 -15.32 -10.13 -5.40
CA ILE A 109 -16.02 -9.65 -6.59
C ILE A 109 -16.55 -10.84 -7.40
N ALA A 110 -15.73 -11.86 -7.68
CA ALA A 110 -16.11 -13.04 -8.44
C ALA A 110 -17.20 -13.86 -7.73
N ALA A 111 -17.08 -14.04 -6.42
CA ALA A 111 -18.12 -14.68 -5.62
C ALA A 111 -19.46 -13.94 -5.73
N ARG A 112 -19.45 -12.60 -5.67
CA ARG A 112 -20.66 -11.79 -5.82
C ARG A 112 -21.23 -11.80 -7.23
N ALA A 113 -20.39 -12.01 -8.24
CA ALA A 113 -20.82 -12.22 -9.62
C ALA A 113 -21.38 -13.63 -9.88
N GLY A 114 -21.37 -14.53 -8.89
CA GLY A 114 -21.85 -15.91 -9.03
C GLY A 114 -20.82 -16.86 -9.66
N ASP A 115 -19.55 -16.46 -9.78
CA ASP A 115 -18.49 -17.23 -10.42
C ASP A 115 -17.57 -17.88 -9.36
N ALA A 116 -18.09 -18.94 -8.73
CA ALA A 116 -17.41 -19.62 -7.62
C ALA A 116 -16.06 -20.24 -8.03
N ALA A 117 -15.93 -20.68 -9.29
CA ALA A 117 -14.70 -21.25 -9.81
C ALA A 117 -13.58 -20.20 -9.83
N THR A 118 -13.85 -19.04 -10.43
CA THR A 118 -12.87 -17.94 -10.50
C THR A 118 -12.56 -17.36 -9.12
N ALA A 119 -13.55 -17.30 -8.22
CA ALA A 119 -13.32 -16.90 -6.84
C ALA A 119 -12.33 -17.84 -6.12
N SER A 120 -12.52 -19.14 -6.27
CA SER A 120 -11.63 -20.17 -5.70
C SER A 120 -10.20 -20.08 -6.26
N GLU A 121 -10.06 -19.81 -7.56
CA GLU A 121 -8.75 -19.58 -8.18
C GLU A 121 -8.01 -18.38 -7.55
N ALA A 122 -8.68 -17.23 -7.45
CA ALA A 122 -8.10 -16.03 -6.84
C ALA A 122 -7.72 -16.25 -5.37
N ALA A 123 -8.58 -16.94 -4.60
CA ALA A 123 -8.31 -17.29 -3.21
C ALA A 123 -7.07 -18.18 -3.06
N SER A 124 -6.92 -19.17 -3.94
CA SER A 124 -5.77 -20.08 -3.98
C SER A 124 -4.47 -19.32 -4.22
N GLU A 125 -4.45 -18.40 -5.19
CA GLU A 125 -3.29 -17.55 -5.48
C GLU A 125 -2.98 -16.62 -4.31
N ALA A 126 -3.99 -16.00 -3.68
CA ALA A 126 -3.79 -15.17 -2.50
C ALA A 126 -3.15 -15.96 -1.36
N LYS A 127 -3.58 -17.20 -1.14
CA LYS A 127 -3.04 -18.09 -0.10
C LYS A 127 -1.59 -18.50 -0.38
N LYS A 128 -1.22 -18.75 -1.64
CA LYS A 128 0.18 -18.99 -2.03
C LYS A 128 1.05 -17.77 -1.76
N ALA A 129 0.59 -16.58 -2.15
CA ALA A 129 1.32 -15.35 -1.92
C ALA A 129 1.44 -15.00 -0.42
N ARG A 130 0.44 -15.34 0.40
CA ARG A 130 0.47 -15.14 1.87
C ARG A 130 1.67 -15.82 2.53
N SER A 131 1.98 -17.07 2.18
CA SER A 131 3.11 -17.78 2.80
C SER A 131 4.44 -17.15 2.42
N GLN A 132 4.58 -16.71 1.16
CA GLN A 132 5.76 -16.01 0.66
C GLN A 132 5.92 -14.61 1.29
N LEU A 133 4.80 -13.91 1.52
CA LEU A 133 4.80 -12.64 2.25
C LEU A 133 5.31 -12.83 3.67
N ALA A 134 4.85 -13.85 4.40
CA ALA A 134 5.34 -14.14 5.74
C ALA A 134 6.84 -14.48 5.75
N LEU A 135 7.34 -15.21 4.75
CA LEU A 135 8.77 -15.47 4.58
C LEU A 135 9.56 -14.18 4.35
N TRP A 136 9.07 -13.29 3.48
CA TRP A 136 9.71 -12.00 3.23
C TRP A 136 9.77 -11.14 4.49
N TRP A 137 8.69 -11.06 5.27
CA TRP A 137 8.70 -10.33 6.55
C TRP A 137 9.73 -10.90 7.53
N ARG A 138 9.80 -12.23 7.70
CA ARG A 138 10.81 -12.86 8.57
C ARG A 138 12.23 -12.59 8.11
N ARG A 139 12.52 -12.71 6.81
CA ARG A 139 13.82 -12.38 6.22
C ARG A 139 14.19 -10.92 6.47
N SER A 140 13.24 -10.02 6.24
CA SER A 140 13.44 -8.58 6.44
C SER A 140 13.71 -8.27 7.91
N ALA A 141 12.99 -8.90 8.82
CA ALA A 141 13.27 -8.79 10.25
C ALA A 141 14.65 -9.33 10.62
N SER A 142 15.09 -10.47 10.07
CA SER A 142 16.43 -11.00 10.32
C SER A 142 17.53 -10.05 9.90
N ASN A 143 17.33 -9.30 8.81
CA ASN A 143 18.32 -8.38 8.25
C ASN A 143 18.21 -6.94 8.77
N ALA A 144 17.04 -6.55 9.30
CA ALA A 144 16.81 -5.21 9.82
C ALA A 144 17.65 -4.97 11.10
N GLU A 145 18.60 -4.04 11.01
CA GLU A 145 19.55 -3.70 12.06
C GLU A 145 19.67 -2.19 12.23
N LEU A 146 19.76 -1.74 13.48
CA LEU A 146 20.18 -0.38 13.81
C LEU A 146 21.70 -0.36 13.81
N ARG A 147 22.29 0.13 12.72
CA ARG A 147 23.74 0.12 12.54
C ARG A 147 24.32 1.53 12.57
N GLN A 148 25.47 1.67 13.23
CA GLN A 148 26.38 2.79 13.01
C GLN A 148 27.35 2.43 11.88
N PHE A 149 27.50 3.32 10.90
CA PHE A 149 28.45 3.12 9.81
C PHE A 149 29.81 3.69 10.19
N GLY A 150 30.87 2.89 10.04
CA GLY A 150 32.24 3.33 10.28
C GLY A 150 32.78 4.30 9.21
N GLY A 151 32.04 4.52 8.12
CA GLY A 151 32.37 5.46 7.05
C GLY A 151 31.55 5.25 5.78
N VAL A 152 31.83 6.07 4.75
CA VAL A 152 31.08 6.11 3.48
C VAL A 152 31.08 4.77 2.74
N ALA A 153 32.17 4.00 2.76
CA ALA A 153 32.21 2.69 2.09
C ALA A 153 31.23 1.66 2.70
N GLU A 154 31.03 1.70 4.02
CA GLU A 154 30.03 0.84 4.67
C GLU A 154 28.60 1.31 4.37
N LEU A 155 28.42 2.62 4.30
CA LEU A 155 27.17 3.27 3.92
C LEU A 155 26.76 2.91 2.49
N ASP A 156 27.68 3.01 1.53
CA ASP A 156 27.44 2.68 0.13
C ASP A 156 27.10 1.21 -0.06
N LYS A 157 27.81 0.31 0.65
CA LYS A 157 27.49 -1.12 0.63
C LYS A 157 26.08 -1.38 1.17
N PHE A 158 25.68 -0.66 2.22
CA PHE A 158 24.33 -0.73 2.78
C PHE A 158 23.28 -0.20 1.80
N ILE A 159 23.49 0.97 1.21
CA ILE A 159 22.60 1.56 0.19
C ILE A 159 22.46 0.62 -1.01
N GLY A 160 23.56 -0.01 -1.45
CA GLY A 160 23.58 -0.89 -2.62
C GLY A 160 22.88 -2.23 -2.42
N ALA A 161 22.95 -2.81 -1.21
CA ALA A 161 22.39 -4.13 -0.88
C ALA A 161 20.98 -4.07 -0.24
N GLY A 162 20.62 -2.93 0.36
CA GLY A 162 19.45 -2.81 1.23
C GLY A 162 19.66 -3.51 2.59
N ASP A 163 18.66 -3.38 3.47
CA ASP A 163 18.71 -3.86 4.87
C ASP A 163 17.49 -4.71 5.26
N GLY A 164 16.73 -5.16 4.25
CA GLY A 164 15.45 -5.85 4.44
C GLY A 164 14.28 -4.91 4.69
N LEU A 165 14.49 -3.70 5.24
CA LEU A 165 13.46 -2.68 5.41
C LEU A 165 13.29 -1.85 4.12
N PHE A 166 14.41 -1.42 3.53
CA PHE A 166 14.45 -0.63 2.32
C PHE A 166 14.67 -1.49 1.09
N PHE A 167 13.65 -1.51 0.23
CA PHE A 167 13.63 -2.21 -1.05
C PHE A 167 14.18 -1.29 -2.14
N ARG A 168 15.29 -1.69 -2.77
CA ARG A 168 15.89 -0.95 -3.87
C ARG A 168 15.06 -1.08 -5.14
N VAL A 169 14.59 0.05 -5.67
CA VAL A 169 13.89 0.14 -6.96
C VAL A 169 14.91 0.35 -8.09
N GLU A 170 15.81 1.31 -7.90
CA GLU A 170 16.94 1.63 -8.79
C GLU A 170 18.06 2.27 -7.95
N PRO A 171 19.27 2.56 -8.48
CA PRO A 171 20.29 3.30 -7.72
C PRO A 171 19.73 4.59 -7.11
N HIS A 172 20.02 4.87 -5.83
CA HIS A 172 19.54 6.06 -5.10
C HIS A 172 18.00 6.20 -4.97
N ASN A 173 17.27 5.10 -5.22
CA ASN A 173 15.82 5.06 -5.07
C ASN A 173 15.39 3.77 -4.38
N SER A 174 15.09 3.90 -3.09
CA SER A 174 14.62 2.81 -2.24
C SER A 174 13.32 3.20 -1.57
N LYS A 175 12.45 2.21 -1.37
CA LYS A 175 11.12 2.35 -0.76
C LYS A 175 10.93 1.32 0.34
N VAL A 176 10.09 1.62 1.33
CA VAL A 176 9.68 0.63 2.33
C VAL A 176 8.56 -0.25 1.74
N ALA A 177 8.95 -1.18 0.85
CA ALA A 177 8.01 -1.97 0.07
C ALA A 177 7.07 -2.82 0.95
N LEU A 178 7.52 -3.23 2.14
CA LEU A 178 6.70 -3.95 3.13
C LEU A 178 5.47 -3.14 3.57
N PHE A 179 5.53 -1.82 3.57
CA PHE A 179 4.44 -0.93 4.00
C PHE A 179 3.65 -0.35 2.82
N ARG A 180 4.25 -0.31 1.64
CA ARG A 180 3.64 0.23 0.43
C ARG A 180 2.36 -0.55 0.10
N ASP A 181 1.29 0.19 -0.24
CA ASP A 181 -0.01 -0.36 -0.63
C ASP A 181 -0.60 -1.40 0.35
N LEU A 182 -0.19 -1.33 1.62
CA LEU A 182 -0.74 -2.19 2.66
C LEU A 182 -2.26 -1.98 2.75
N THR A 183 -2.97 -3.03 3.13
CA THR A 183 -4.42 -3.01 3.40
C THR A 183 -4.70 -3.69 4.74
N PRO A 184 -5.84 -3.45 5.39
CA PRO A 184 -6.15 -4.08 6.67
C PRO A 184 -6.20 -5.62 6.59
N GLU A 185 -6.66 -6.19 5.46
CA GLU A 185 -6.65 -7.64 5.23
C GLU A 185 -5.23 -8.21 5.16
N VAL A 186 -4.35 -7.59 4.36
CA VAL A 186 -2.95 -8.04 4.23
C VAL A 186 -2.22 -7.87 5.55
N ALA A 187 -2.39 -6.73 6.23
CA ALA A 187 -1.83 -6.48 7.55
C ALA A 187 -2.28 -7.54 8.57
N SER A 188 -3.55 -7.96 8.52
CA SER A 188 -4.07 -9.03 9.38
C SER A 188 -3.34 -10.36 9.16
N TRP A 189 -3.09 -10.74 7.91
CA TRP A 189 -2.32 -11.95 7.60
C TRP A 189 -0.89 -11.87 8.12
N VAL A 190 -0.21 -10.76 7.88
CA VAL A 190 1.17 -10.58 8.33
C VAL A 190 1.28 -10.63 9.85
N ARG A 191 0.37 -9.95 10.58
CA ARG A 191 0.35 -10.03 12.05
C ARG A 191 0.11 -11.45 12.57
N ALA A 192 -0.74 -12.21 11.90
CA ALA A 192 -1.03 -13.59 12.30
C ALA A 192 0.16 -14.53 12.03
N ASP A 193 0.81 -14.38 10.88
CA ASP A 193 1.81 -15.35 10.42
C ASP A 193 3.24 -14.98 10.84
N ALA A 194 3.54 -13.70 11.06
CA ALA A 194 4.88 -13.21 11.37
C ALA A 194 4.88 -12.08 12.43
N PRO A 195 4.22 -12.25 13.60
CA PRO A 195 4.07 -11.18 14.60
C PRO A 195 5.41 -10.63 15.11
N GLU A 196 6.39 -11.49 15.39
CA GLU A 196 7.71 -11.05 15.86
C GLU A 196 8.48 -10.28 14.79
N ALA A 197 8.31 -10.67 13.51
CA ALA A 197 8.91 -9.97 12.40
C ALA A 197 8.32 -8.57 12.24
N VAL A 198 6.99 -8.44 12.36
CA VAL A 198 6.30 -7.15 12.36
C VAL A 198 6.85 -6.26 13.46
N LYS A 199 6.90 -6.77 14.71
CA LYS A 199 7.41 -6.01 15.86
C LYS A 199 8.83 -5.51 15.62
N LYS A 200 9.73 -6.37 15.13
CA LYS A 200 11.12 -6.00 14.87
C LYS A 200 11.23 -4.96 13.74
N VAL A 201 10.60 -5.20 12.60
CA VAL A 201 10.64 -4.29 11.43
C VAL A 201 10.06 -2.92 11.77
N CYS A 202 8.89 -2.86 12.42
CA CYS A 202 8.29 -1.60 12.83
C CYS A 202 9.16 -0.86 13.87
N GLY A 203 9.78 -1.59 14.82
CA GLY A 203 10.68 -1.00 15.80
C GLY A 203 11.94 -0.39 15.17
N VAL A 204 12.58 -1.12 14.26
CA VAL A 204 13.75 -0.60 13.51
C VAL A 204 13.35 0.60 12.67
N PHE A 205 12.24 0.53 11.94
CA PHE A 205 11.73 1.64 11.15
C PHE A 205 11.50 2.90 11.99
N GLN A 206 10.86 2.78 13.15
CA GLN A 206 10.58 3.94 14.02
C GLN A 206 11.85 4.57 14.58
N ALA A 207 12.89 3.78 14.83
CA ALA A 207 14.17 4.28 15.30
C ALA A 207 14.97 4.96 14.18
N LEU A 208 14.89 4.46 12.94
CA LEU A 208 15.58 5.04 11.78
C LEU A 208 14.87 6.27 11.21
N CYS A 209 13.53 6.29 11.27
CA CYS A 209 12.70 7.30 10.62
C CYS A 209 11.80 8.00 11.65
N PRO A 210 12.33 8.65 12.71
CA PRO A 210 11.52 9.12 13.84
C PRO A 210 10.45 10.16 13.47
N THR A 211 10.64 10.86 12.35
CA THR A 211 9.77 11.93 11.85
C THR A 211 8.96 11.51 10.61
N TRP A 212 8.81 10.20 10.35
CA TRP A 212 8.15 9.64 9.16
C TRP A 212 6.74 10.17 8.88
N HIS A 213 6.10 10.73 9.91
CA HIS A 213 4.74 11.24 9.88
C HIS A 213 4.66 12.69 9.36
N LEU A 214 5.77 13.43 9.39
CA LEU A 214 5.87 14.82 8.94
C LEU A 214 5.98 14.87 7.41
N MET A 215 5.14 15.70 6.78
CA MET A 215 5.14 15.93 5.35
C MET A 215 6.16 17.00 4.97
N GLY A 216 7.00 16.70 3.97
CA GLY A 216 8.01 17.63 3.49
C GLY A 216 9.26 17.74 4.38
N GLU A 217 9.47 16.77 5.27
CA GLU A 217 10.73 16.60 5.99
C GLU A 217 11.84 16.11 5.06
N GLU A 218 13.10 16.32 5.48
CA GLU A 218 14.27 15.74 4.84
C GLU A 218 14.08 14.23 4.67
N ARG A 219 14.49 13.70 3.50
CA ARG A 219 14.28 12.29 3.18
C ARG A 219 14.96 11.39 4.21
N GLN A 220 14.18 10.62 4.96
CA GLN A 220 14.68 9.82 6.09
C GLN A 220 15.39 8.54 5.65
N VAL A 221 15.23 8.17 4.38
CA VAL A 221 15.62 6.86 3.83
C VAL A 221 16.85 6.93 2.92
N HIS A 222 17.37 8.13 2.62
CA HIS A 222 18.53 8.27 1.74
C HIS A 222 19.46 9.34 2.27
N TYR A 223 20.72 8.96 2.47
CA TYR A 223 21.77 9.81 2.98
C TYR A 223 22.16 10.90 1.97
N GLY A 224 21.43 12.02 1.96
CA GLY A 224 21.95 13.33 1.54
C GLY A 224 21.60 13.85 0.13
N GLU A 225 20.98 13.07 -0.76
CA GLU A 225 20.78 13.52 -2.17
C GLU A 225 19.34 13.88 -2.55
N ASN A 226 18.36 13.60 -1.69
CA ASN A 226 16.96 13.86 -1.99
C ASN A 226 16.33 14.78 -0.96
N TYR A 227 15.57 15.76 -1.46
CA TYR A 227 15.04 16.84 -0.63
C TYR A 227 13.91 16.41 0.33
N VAL A 228 12.95 15.60 -0.13
CA VAL A 228 11.79 15.19 0.67
C VAL A 228 11.37 13.74 0.40
N ASP A 229 10.82 13.08 1.41
CA ASP A 229 10.10 11.82 1.22
C ASP A 229 8.77 12.06 0.47
N PRO A 230 8.44 11.23 -0.54
CA PRO A 230 7.19 11.37 -1.27
C PRO A 230 5.98 10.95 -0.39
N PRO A 231 4.76 11.45 -0.67
CA PRO A 231 3.59 11.17 0.16
C PRO A 231 3.25 9.67 0.35
N ASP A 232 3.65 8.80 -0.59
CA ASP A 232 3.46 7.34 -0.46
C ASP A 232 4.28 6.73 0.68
N PHE A 233 5.43 7.31 1.03
CA PHE A 233 6.24 6.88 2.17
C PHE A 233 5.49 7.07 3.49
N ALA A 234 5.09 8.32 3.78
CA ALA A 234 4.41 8.66 5.02
C ALA A 234 3.03 7.98 5.13
N LEU A 235 2.33 7.80 4.01
CA LEU A 235 1.07 7.03 3.97
C LEU A 235 1.30 5.55 4.27
N GLY A 236 2.32 4.91 3.68
CA GLY A 236 2.67 3.52 3.95
C GLY A 236 3.01 3.29 5.43
N ALA A 237 3.85 4.15 5.99
CA ALA A 237 4.20 4.13 7.41
C ALA A 237 2.97 4.32 8.32
N PHE A 238 2.07 5.25 7.97
CA PHE A 238 0.82 5.46 8.71
C PHE A 238 -0.08 4.20 8.68
N LYS A 239 -0.18 3.53 7.53
CA LYS A 239 -0.92 2.27 7.37
C LYS A 239 -0.30 1.15 8.23
N ALA A 240 1.02 1.05 8.27
CA ALA A 240 1.72 0.11 9.15
C ALA A 240 1.42 0.41 10.63
N LYS A 241 1.51 1.68 11.05
CA LYS A 241 1.18 2.11 12.43
C LYS A 241 -0.26 1.78 12.81
N ALA A 242 -1.20 2.05 11.91
CA ALA A 242 -2.63 1.80 12.13
C ALA A 242 -2.96 0.32 12.19
N TRP A 243 -2.48 -0.45 11.21
CA TRP A 243 -2.93 -1.82 11.04
C TRP A 243 -1.96 -2.83 11.63
N LEU A 244 -0.66 -2.76 11.37
CA LEU A 244 0.30 -3.74 11.89
C LEU A 244 0.54 -3.59 13.39
N GLU A 245 0.67 -2.36 13.88
CA GLU A 245 0.81 -2.08 15.31
C GLU A 245 -0.54 -1.95 16.03
N ASN A 246 -1.65 -2.01 15.28
CA ASN A 246 -3.02 -1.87 15.81
C ASN A 246 -3.20 -0.57 16.62
N THR A 247 -2.53 0.51 16.24
CA THR A 247 -2.67 1.82 16.89
C THR A 247 -4.06 2.38 16.63
N ARG A 248 -4.74 2.84 17.68
CA ARG A 248 -6.13 3.32 17.64
C ARG A 248 -6.22 4.83 17.90
N LEU A 249 -7.40 5.39 17.67
CA LEU A 249 -7.77 6.70 18.21
C LEU A 249 -7.70 6.69 19.76
N PRO A 250 -7.27 7.80 20.39
CA PRO A 250 -6.83 9.06 19.78
C PRO A 250 -5.37 9.04 19.29
N LYS A 251 -4.55 8.07 19.73
CA LYS A 251 -3.11 8.05 19.50
C LYS A 251 -2.70 8.12 18.03
N LEU A 252 -3.50 7.59 17.11
CA LEU A 252 -3.20 7.65 15.69
C LEU A 252 -3.24 9.08 15.12
N LEU A 253 -3.99 10.00 15.74
CA LEU A 253 -4.04 11.42 15.30
C LEU A 253 -2.72 12.14 15.52
N ASP A 254 -1.90 11.71 16.47
CA ASP A 254 -0.57 12.28 16.70
C ASP A 254 0.35 12.11 15.48
N PHE A 255 0.00 11.22 14.54
CA PHE A 255 0.77 10.94 13.33
C PHE A 255 0.07 11.44 12.05
N VAL A 256 -1.02 12.22 12.19
CA VAL A 256 -1.66 12.93 11.08
C VAL A 256 -1.10 14.34 11.05
N ASP A 257 -0.11 14.57 10.19
CA ASP A 257 0.42 15.91 9.92
C ASP A 257 -0.52 16.74 9.02
N ILE A 258 -0.14 17.96 8.65
CA ILE A 258 -0.90 18.86 7.79
C ILE A 258 -0.96 18.39 6.32
N PRO A 259 -1.96 18.82 5.54
CA PRO A 259 -2.04 18.47 4.12
C PRO A 259 -0.93 19.12 3.30
N PHE A 260 -0.23 18.34 2.48
CA PHE A 260 0.90 18.80 1.67
C PHE A 260 0.48 19.73 0.52
N CYS A 261 -0.72 19.54 -0.03
CA CYS A 261 -1.24 20.32 -1.16
C CYS A 261 -2.77 20.43 -1.13
N LYS A 262 -3.34 21.24 -2.03
CA LYS A 262 -4.80 21.39 -2.17
C LYS A 262 -5.42 20.07 -2.60
N GLY A 263 -6.32 19.52 -1.79
CA GLY A 263 -6.95 18.22 -2.10
C GLY A 263 -5.96 17.06 -2.02
N ASP A 264 -5.05 17.10 -1.04
CA ASP A 264 -4.14 16.00 -0.71
C ASP A 264 -4.91 14.73 -0.32
N LEU A 265 -4.90 13.75 -1.22
CA LEU A 265 -5.61 12.48 -1.01
C LEU A 265 -4.93 11.61 0.07
N THR A 266 -3.62 11.75 0.27
CA THR A 266 -2.91 10.98 1.30
C THR A 266 -3.30 11.45 2.70
N TYR A 267 -3.42 12.76 2.90
CA TYR A 267 -3.95 13.34 4.14
C TYR A 267 -5.38 12.88 4.42
N VAL A 268 -6.26 12.94 3.41
CA VAL A 268 -7.66 12.47 3.54
C VAL A 268 -7.71 10.98 3.86
N GLU A 269 -6.86 10.16 3.26
CA GLU A 269 -6.78 8.73 3.54
C GLU A 269 -6.30 8.44 4.98
N LYS A 270 -5.29 9.16 5.48
CA LYS A 270 -4.84 9.05 6.88
C LYS A 270 -5.98 9.39 7.85
N LEU A 271 -6.73 10.46 7.60
CA LEU A 271 -7.91 10.82 8.41
C LEU A 271 -8.98 9.72 8.38
N ALA A 272 -9.28 9.18 7.21
CA ALA A 272 -10.25 8.10 7.07
C ALA A 272 -9.83 6.86 7.86
N ILE A 273 -8.55 6.46 7.77
CA ILE A 273 -7.98 5.34 8.54
C ILE A 273 -8.07 5.61 10.04
N ALA A 274 -7.73 6.81 10.51
CA ALA A 274 -7.84 7.18 11.92
C ALA A 274 -9.27 7.07 12.42
N LEU A 275 -10.23 7.67 11.72
CA LEU A 275 -11.65 7.60 12.08
C LEU A 275 -12.18 6.15 12.09
N GLU A 276 -11.76 5.32 11.14
CA GLU A 276 -12.10 3.89 11.11
C GLU A 276 -11.51 3.13 12.30
N SER A 277 -10.29 3.48 12.73
CA SER A 277 -9.65 2.81 13.87
C SER A 277 -10.40 3.00 15.19
N GLY A 278 -11.13 4.12 15.35
CA GLY A 278 -11.93 4.40 16.55
C GLY A 278 -13.33 3.81 16.54
N ARG A 279 -13.77 3.19 15.43
CA ARG A 279 -15.09 2.54 15.39
C ARG A 279 -15.04 1.24 16.20
N PRO A 280 -16.06 0.96 17.03
CA PRO A 280 -16.21 -0.35 17.66
C PRO A 280 -16.20 -1.44 16.60
N SER A 281 -15.53 -2.56 16.87
CA SER A 281 -15.60 -3.68 15.94
C SER A 281 -17.06 -4.12 15.79
N ARG A 282 -17.50 -4.47 14.57
CA ARG A 282 -18.87 -5.00 14.37
C ARG A 282 -19.18 -6.20 15.27
N MET A 283 -18.15 -6.93 15.73
CA MET A 283 -18.28 -8.01 16.72
C MET A 283 -18.60 -7.51 18.13
N GLN A 284 -18.08 -6.36 18.57
CA GLN A 284 -18.41 -5.77 19.89
C GLN A 284 -19.83 -5.22 19.97
N LEU A 285 -20.40 -4.74 18.85
CA LEU A 285 -21.79 -4.28 18.78
C LEU A 285 -22.81 -5.43 18.87
N ALA A 286 -22.40 -6.66 18.54
CA ALA A 286 -23.25 -7.84 18.67
C ALA A 286 -23.28 -8.36 20.12
N SER A 287 -22.15 -8.31 20.85
CA SER A 287 -22.11 -8.75 22.26
C SER A 287 -22.75 -7.75 23.22
N SER A 288 -22.72 -6.44 22.92
CA SER A 288 -23.39 -5.44 23.75
C SER A 288 -24.92 -5.47 23.66
N LYS A 289 -25.48 -6.14 22.64
CA LYS A 289 -26.94 -6.36 22.52
C LYS A 289 -27.43 -7.57 23.30
N GLN A 290 -26.56 -8.51 23.68
CA GLN A 290 -26.93 -9.71 24.45
C GLN A 290 -26.89 -9.53 25.98
N LEU A 291 -26.47 -8.36 26.48
CA LEU A 291 -26.39 -8.05 27.91
C LEU A 291 -27.53 -7.12 28.40
N ARG A 292 -28.63 -7.01 27.63
CA ARG A 292 -29.78 -6.17 27.95
C ARG A 292 -31.14 -6.90 27.91
N ASP A 293 -31.11 -8.23 27.91
CA ASP A 293 -32.27 -9.09 28.17
C ASP A 293 -31.99 -9.91 29.45
#